data_AF-A0A7V3VTB3-F1
#
_entry.id   AF-A0A7V3VTB3-F1
#
_cell.length_a   1.000
_cell.length_b   1.000
_cell.length_c   1.000
_cell.angle_alpha   90.00
_cell.angle_beta   90.00
_cell.angle_gamma   90.00
#
_symmetry.space_group_name_H-M   'P 1'
#
loop_
_entity.id
_entity.type
_entity.pdbx_description
1 polymer ?
#
loop_
_entity_poly.entity_id
_entity_poly.type
_entity_poly.pdbx_seq_one_letter_code
_entity_poly.pdbx_strand_id
1 'polypeptide(L)'
;MKDDVILYSVLFVLLFIAVLILAIIAERSYSKAKALKKMKNWFEEMNGNGDGTQFEDFLEEFFKRCGWKVKRPTSSTNAPDFGVDLILDGKIAVQAKNYSDPVGDAAVQAIFSGAQYWKKNGFPHLKYSVVVTTSSFTKAAKKQAESIGVIMKDGTDLREGLSVGFKKGWIL
;
A
#
# COMPACT_ATOMS: atom_id res chain seq x y z
N MET A 1 -11.70 -13.83 -56.68
CA MET A 1 -11.73 -12.35 -56.64
C MET A 1 -12.60 -11.79 -55.51
N LYS A 2 -13.92 -12.07 -55.44
CA LYS A 2 -14.75 -11.58 -54.31
C LYS A 2 -14.35 -12.20 -52.97
N ASP A 3 -14.09 -13.51 -52.95
CA ASP A 3 -13.70 -14.23 -51.73
C ASP A 3 -12.33 -13.76 -51.21
N ASP A 4 -11.39 -13.47 -52.09
CA ASP A 4 -10.06 -12.93 -51.74
C ASP A 4 -10.19 -11.54 -51.09
N VAL A 5 -11.04 -10.67 -51.65
CA VAL A 5 -11.29 -9.32 -51.09
C VAL A 5 -11.91 -9.41 -49.70
N ILE A 6 -12.86 -10.33 -49.47
CA ILE A 6 -13.46 -10.56 -48.15
C ILE A 6 -12.39 -11.06 -47.17
N LEU A 7 -11.57 -12.02 -47.58
CA LEU A 7 -10.49 -12.57 -46.75
C LEU A 7 -9.49 -11.47 -46.32
N TYR A 8 -8.98 -10.67 -47.26
CA TYR A 8 -8.06 -9.57 -46.93
C TYR A 8 -8.70 -8.52 -46.03
N SER A 9 -9.98 -8.20 -46.23
CA SER A 9 -10.71 -7.25 -45.37
C SER A 9 -10.81 -7.76 -43.94
N VAL A 10 -11.11 -9.05 -43.75
CA VAL A 10 -11.16 -9.68 -42.43
C VAL A 10 -9.78 -9.67 -41.77
N LEU A 11 -8.72 -10.03 -42.50
CA LEU A 11 -7.35 -10.02 -41.99
C LEU A 11 -6.91 -8.61 -41.56
N PHE A 12 -7.27 -7.57 -42.33
CA PHE A 12 -6.98 -6.18 -41.99
C PHE A 12 -7.67 -5.75 -40.69
N VAL A 13 -8.94 -6.09 -40.50
CA VAL A 13 -9.68 -5.77 -39.28
C VAL A 13 -9.06 -6.47 -38.06
N LEU A 14 -8.69 -7.75 -38.19
CA LEU A 14 -8.03 -8.49 -37.12
C LEU A 14 -6.67 -7.89 -36.75
N LEU A 15 -5.87 -7.50 -37.75
CA LEU A 15 -4.59 -6.82 -37.53
C LEU A 15 -4.80 -5.48 -36.82
N PHE A 16 -5.78 -4.69 -37.25
CA PHE A 16 -6.09 -3.40 -36.64
C PHE A 16 -6.49 -3.55 -35.16
N ILE A 17 -7.35 -4.52 -34.84
CA ILE A 17 -7.73 -4.83 -33.45
C ILE A 17 -6.51 -5.27 -32.63
N ALA A 18 -5.64 -6.11 -33.19
CA ALA A 18 -4.43 -6.56 -32.52
C ALA A 18 -3.49 -5.39 -32.18
N VAL A 19 -3.30 -4.44 -33.12
CA VAL A 19 -2.51 -3.23 -32.88
C VAL A 19 -3.11 -2.35 -31.78
N LEU A 20 -4.44 -2.18 -31.75
CA LEU A 20 -5.12 -1.43 -30.68
C LEU A 20 -4.92 -2.09 -29.31
N ILE A 21 -5.03 -3.41 -29.23
CA ILE A 21 -4.80 -4.16 -27.98
C ILE A 21 -3.36 -3.97 -27.51
N LEU A 22 -2.37 -4.10 -28.41
CA LEU A 22 -0.96 -3.90 -28.08
C LEU A 22 -0.68 -2.47 -27.60
N ALA A 23 -1.28 -1.46 -28.23
CA ALA A 23 -1.16 -0.06 -27.82
C ALA A 23 -1.69 0.14 -26.39
N ILE A 24 -2.87 -0.42 -26.05
CA ILE A 24 -3.45 -0.34 -24.70
C ILE A 24 -2.54 -1.05 -23.68
N ILE A 25 -2.00 -2.23 -24.01
CA ILE A 25 -1.08 -2.97 -23.13
C ILE A 25 0.20 -2.17 -22.90
N ALA A 26 0.77 -1.58 -23.95
CA ALA A 26 1.98 -0.76 -23.87
C ALA A 26 1.74 0.50 -23.01
N GLU A 27 0.64 1.20 -23.22
CA GLU A 27 0.27 2.40 -22.44
C GLU A 27 0.09 2.08 -20.96
N ARG A 28 -0.63 0.98 -20.65
CA ARG A 28 -0.78 0.50 -19.27
C ARG A 28 0.55 0.11 -18.65
N SER A 29 1.40 -0.59 -19.38
CA SER A 29 2.73 -1.02 -18.91
C SER A 29 3.64 0.17 -18.63
N TYR A 30 3.67 1.15 -19.54
CA TYR A 30 4.42 2.39 -19.38
C TYR A 30 3.92 3.20 -18.17
N SER A 31 2.60 3.38 -18.06
CA SER A 31 1.97 4.11 -16.95
C SER A 31 2.28 3.45 -15.59
N LYS A 32 2.25 2.12 -15.54
CA LYS A 32 2.62 1.35 -14.34
C LYS A 32 4.09 1.54 -13.98
N ALA A 33 5.01 1.44 -14.95
CA ALA A 33 6.44 1.65 -14.72
C ALA A 33 6.74 3.07 -14.23
N LYS A 34 6.11 4.08 -14.84
CA LYS A 34 6.22 5.49 -14.43
C LYS A 34 5.72 5.71 -13.00
N ALA A 35 4.58 5.12 -12.64
CA ALA A 35 4.04 5.19 -11.30
C ALA A 35 4.96 4.55 -10.25
N LEU A 36 5.53 3.38 -10.55
CA LEU A 36 6.48 2.70 -9.65
C LEU A 36 7.74 3.54 -9.46
N LYS A 37 8.31 4.08 -10.54
CA LYS A 37 9.46 4.99 -10.45
C LYS A 37 9.17 6.20 -9.59
N LYS A 38 8.00 6.83 -9.75
CA LYS A 38 7.56 7.97 -8.92
C LYS A 38 7.46 7.59 -7.45
N MET A 39 6.79 6.48 -7.12
CA MET A 39 6.65 6.02 -5.74
C MET A 39 7.98 5.65 -5.11
N LYS A 40 8.89 5.03 -5.88
CA LYS A 40 10.24 4.70 -5.40
C LYS A 40 11.04 5.96 -5.06
N ASN A 41 11.03 6.95 -5.94
CA ASN A 41 11.71 8.22 -5.67
C ASN A 41 11.14 8.92 -4.43
N TRP A 42 9.80 8.99 -4.32
CA TRP A 42 9.15 9.57 -3.14
C TRP A 42 9.56 8.83 -1.86
N PHE A 43 9.58 7.49 -1.89
CA PHE A 43 10.06 6.70 -0.74
C PHE A 43 11.48 7.06 -0.34
N GLU A 44 12.43 7.09 -1.27
CA GLU A 44 13.83 7.39 -0.94
C GLU A 44 14.03 8.85 -0.48
N GLU A 45 13.23 9.81 -0.96
CA GLU A 45 13.28 11.21 -0.53
C GLU A 45 12.82 11.42 0.92
N MET A 46 11.80 10.68 1.37
CA MET A 46 11.22 10.85 2.70
C MET A 46 11.74 9.86 3.76
N ASN A 47 12.37 8.77 3.34
CA ASN A 47 12.73 7.65 4.20
C ASN A 47 13.65 8.09 5.36
N GLY A 48 13.15 7.93 6.59
CA GLY A 48 13.91 8.16 7.82
C GLY A 48 14.10 9.63 8.18
N ASN A 49 13.40 10.55 7.51
CA ASN A 49 13.51 11.98 7.80
C ASN A 49 12.69 12.45 9.03
N GLY A 50 11.86 11.57 9.59
CA GLY A 50 11.05 11.86 10.79
C GLY A 50 9.69 12.50 10.52
N ASP A 51 9.38 12.87 9.27
CA ASP A 51 8.07 13.43 8.91
C ASP A 51 7.02 12.30 8.83
N GLY A 52 6.23 12.16 9.90
CA GLY A 52 5.16 11.17 10.00
C GLY A 52 4.06 11.39 8.97
N THR A 53 3.61 12.64 8.81
CA THR A 53 2.52 13.01 7.88
C THR A 53 2.89 12.67 6.44
N GLN A 54 4.12 12.98 6.03
CA GLN A 54 4.59 12.65 4.68
C GLN A 54 4.59 11.14 4.42
N PHE A 55 4.94 10.33 5.43
CA PHE A 55 4.95 8.88 5.33
C PHE A 55 3.53 8.29 5.31
N GLU A 56 2.60 8.86 6.08
CA GLU A 56 1.18 8.52 6.02
C GLU A 56 0.58 8.78 4.64
N ASP A 57 0.87 9.95 4.05
CA ASP A 57 0.43 10.32 2.70
C ASP A 57 0.98 9.33 1.65
N PHE A 58 2.26 8.95 1.79
CA PHE A 58 2.86 7.94 0.93
C PHE A 58 2.18 6.57 1.08
N LEU A 59 1.95 6.11 2.31
CA LEU A 59 1.32 4.81 2.55
C LEU A 59 -0.11 4.78 2.04
N GLU A 60 -0.85 5.88 2.20
CA GLU A 60 -2.19 6.01 1.64
C GLU A 60 -2.19 5.83 0.12
N GLU A 61 -1.28 6.51 -0.60
CA GLU A 61 -1.13 6.36 -2.05
C GLU A 61 -0.65 4.96 -2.44
N PHE A 62 0.32 4.39 -1.71
CA PHE A 62 0.82 3.04 -1.92
C PHE A 62 -0.31 2.00 -1.80
N PHE A 63 -1.12 2.07 -0.76
CA PHE A 63 -2.22 1.13 -0.55
C PHE A 63 -3.36 1.32 -1.54
N LYS A 64 -3.70 2.57 -1.91
CA LYS A 64 -4.65 2.85 -3.01
C LYS A 64 -4.20 2.18 -4.30
N ARG A 65 -2.92 2.30 -4.65
CA ARG A 65 -2.33 1.65 -5.83
C ARG A 65 -2.32 0.12 -5.73
N CYS A 66 -2.21 -0.43 -4.52
CA CYS A 66 -2.37 -1.86 -4.27
C CYS A 66 -3.83 -2.34 -4.34
N GLY A 67 -4.81 -1.44 -4.54
CA GLY A 67 -6.22 -1.79 -4.67
C GLY A 67 -6.99 -1.85 -3.34
N TRP A 68 -6.49 -1.18 -2.30
CA TRP A 68 -7.21 -0.98 -1.04
C TRP A 68 -8.06 0.29 -1.08
N LYS A 69 -9.25 0.26 -0.45
CA LYS A 69 -9.95 1.48 -0.05
C LYS A 69 -9.33 1.96 1.24
N VAL A 70 -8.68 3.12 1.21
CA VAL A 70 -7.98 3.69 2.37
C VAL A 70 -8.85 4.79 3.00
N LYS A 71 -8.89 4.81 4.33
CA LYS A 71 -9.52 5.88 5.12
C LYS A 71 -8.59 6.27 6.26
N ARG A 72 -8.57 7.54 6.64
CA ARG A 72 -8.11 7.95 7.97
C ARG A 72 -9.23 7.71 8.98
N PRO A 73 -8.93 7.27 10.22
CA PRO A 73 -9.96 6.99 11.21
C PRO A 73 -10.71 8.24 11.67
N THR A 74 -10.04 9.38 11.66
CA THR A 74 -10.60 10.70 11.97
C THR A 74 -10.43 11.66 10.79
N SER A 75 -11.43 12.52 10.59
CA SER A 75 -11.37 13.65 9.65
C SER A 75 -10.99 14.97 10.34
N SER A 76 -10.91 15.00 11.67
CA SER A 76 -10.57 16.18 12.46
C SER A 76 -9.10 16.15 12.86
N THR A 77 -8.40 17.26 12.61
CA THR A 77 -7.00 17.46 13.01
C THR A 77 -6.79 17.43 14.52
N ASN A 78 -7.85 17.64 15.31
CA ASN A 78 -7.77 17.70 16.77
C ASN A 78 -8.24 16.42 17.47
N ALA A 79 -8.76 15.45 16.71
CA ALA A 79 -9.21 14.20 17.29
C ALA A 79 -8.05 13.19 17.32
N PRO A 80 -7.83 12.49 18.45
CA PRO A 80 -6.79 11.49 18.55
C PRO A 80 -7.07 10.31 17.60
N ASP A 81 -6.04 9.87 16.89
CA ASP A 81 -6.06 8.69 16.03
C ASP A 81 -5.98 7.37 16.82
N PHE A 82 -5.66 7.45 18.13
CA PHE A 82 -5.42 6.32 19.03
C PHE A 82 -4.35 5.35 18.50
N GLY A 83 -3.36 5.85 17.75
CA GLY A 83 -2.28 5.06 17.18
C GLY A 83 -2.64 4.32 15.88
N VAL A 84 -3.75 4.68 15.22
CA VAL A 84 -4.15 4.15 13.90
C VAL A 84 -4.14 5.29 12.88
N ASP A 85 -3.22 5.25 11.93
CA ASP A 85 -3.09 6.34 10.95
C ASP A 85 -3.98 6.08 9.73
N LEU A 86 -4.07 4.81 9.30
CA LEU A 86 -4.87 4.39 8.15
C LEU A 86 -5.71 3.14 8.44
N ILE A 87 -6.84 3.04 7.74
CA ILE A 87 -7.73 1.89 7.76
C ILE A 87 -7.97 1.41 6.33
N LEU A 88 -7.63 0.15 6.06
CA LEU A 88 -7.76 -0.48 4.73
C LEU A 88 -9.00 -1.36 4.67
N ASP A 89 -9.89 -1.08 3.72
CA ASP A 89 -11.19 -1.76 3.50
C ASP A 89 -12.07 -1.89 4.76
N GLY A 90 -11.82 -1.11 5.81
CA GLY A 90 -12.46 -1.25 7.12
C GLY A 90 -12.06 -2.52 7.90
N LYS A 91 -10.99 -3.21 7.47
CA LYS A 91 -10.55 -4.52 8.00
C LYS A 91 -9.15 -4.53 8.60
N ILE A 92 -8.29 -3.61 8.16
CA ILE A 92 -6.89 -3.55 8.59
C ILE A 92 -6.64 -2.17 9.18
N ALA A 93 -6.17 -2.10 10.42
CA ALA A 93 -5.65 -0.90 11.05
C ALA A 93 -4.13 -0.84 10.80
N VAL A 94 -3.63 0.32 10.37
CA VAL A 94 -2.24 0.53 10.04
C VAL A 94 -1.68 1.68 10.86
N GLN A 95 -0.52 1.47 11.47
CA GLN A 95 0.31 2.51 12.03
C GLN A 95 1.56 2.72 11.17
N ALA A 96 1.89 3.97 10.90
CA ALA A 96 3.01 4.45 10.12
C ALA A 96 4.13 4.95 11.06
N LYS A 97 5.37 4.50 10.84
CA LYS A 97 6.56 4.95 11.58
C LYS A 97 7.70 5.30 10.64
N ASN A 98 7.88 6.61 10.39
CA ASN A 98 8.98 7.13 9.59
C ASN A 98 10.19 7.45 10.46
N TYR A 99 11.04 6.47 10.73
CA TYR A 99 12.24 6.64 11.56
C TYR A 99 13.48 6.14 10.83
N SER A 100 14.64 6.63 11.25
CA SER A 100 15.95 6.05 10.95
C SER A 100 16.27 4.90 11.90
N ASP A 101 15.94 5.07 13.18
CA ASP A 101 16.19 4.06 14.22
C ASP A 101 15.15 2.93 14.24
N PRO A 102 15.51 1.74 14.77
CA PRO A 102 14.57 0.64 14.91
C PRO A 102 13.36 0.97 15.78
N VAL A 103 12.18 0.59 15.31
CA VAL A 103 10.90 0.78 16.01
C VAL A 103 10.80 -0.18 17.20
N GLY A 104 10.47 0.40 18.36
CA GLY A 104 10.21 -0.29 19.62
C GLY A 104 8.82 -0.93 19.72
N ASP A 105 8.62 -1.74 20.76
CA ASP A 105 7.37 -2.45 21.04
C ASP A 105 6.21 -1.51 21.43
N ALA A 106 6.49 -0.28 21.85
CA ALA A 106 5.46 0.74 22.09
C ALA A 106 4.56 0.98 20.88
N ALA A 107 5.10 0.96 19.65
CA ALA A 107 4.29 1.08 18.43
C ALA A 107 3.36 -0.14 18.25
N VAL A 108 3.89 -1.34 18.50
CA VAL A 108 3.12 -2.59 18.44
C VAL A 108 1.95 -2.59 19.44
N GLN A 109 2.19 -2.12 20.66
CA GLN A 109 1.16 -1.98 21.68
C GLN A 109 0.11 -0.91 21.31
N ALA A 110 0.57 0.23 20.75
CA ALA A 110 -0.30 1.31 20.33
C ALA A 110 -1.28 0.87 19.23
N ILE A 111 -0.79 0.27 18.13
CA ILE A 111 -1.67 -0.19 17.04
C ILE A 111 -2.62 -1.30 17.51
N PHE A 112 -2.18 -2.18 18.41
CA PHE A 112 -3.05 -3.21 18.96
C PHE A 112 -4.21 -2.59 19.74
N SER A 113 -3.92 -1.67 20.67
CA SER A 113 -4.93 -0.96 21.45
C SER A 113 -5.85 -0.12 20.57
N GLY A 114 -5.26 0.66 19.65
CA GLY A 114 -5.98 1.51 18.70
C GLY A 114 -6.95 0.75 17.81
N ALA A 115 -6.55 -0.42 17.31
CA ALA A 115 -7.43 -1.29 16.53
C ALA A 115 -8.65 -1.75 17.34
N GLN A 116 -8.49 -2.07 18.63
CA GLN A 116 -9.62 -2.43 19.50
C GLN A 116 -10.57 -1.25 19.73
N TYR A 117 -10.02 -0.05 19.91
CA TYR A 117 -10.81 1.17 20.03
C TYR A 117 -11.64 1.41 18.77
N TRP A 118 -11.01 1.46 17.58
CA TRP A 118 -11.72 1.77 16.33
C TRP A 118 -12.69 0.67 15.91
N LYS A 119 -12.44 -0.58 16.31
CA LYS A 119 -13.40 -1.65 16.13
C LYS A 119 -14.74 -1.37 16.83
N LYS A 120 -14.71 -0.75 18.00
CA LYS A 120 -15.91 -0.38 18.77
C LYS A 120 -16.51 0.96 18.35
N ASN A 121 -15.73 1.83 17.68
CA ASN A 121 -16.08 3.24 17.48
C ASN A 121 -16.20 3.68 16.00
N GLY A 122 -16.27 2.74 15.05
CA GLY A 122 -16.55 3.10 13.65
C GLY A 122 -16.22 2.04 12.61
N PHE A 123 -15.38 1.07 12.95
CA PHE A 123 -14.89 0.05 12.02
C PHE A 123 -15.09 -1.37 12.58
N PRO A 124 -16.34 -1.84 12.74
CA PRO A 124 -16.66 -3.10 13.42
C PRO A 124 -16.05 -4.36 12.77
N HIS A 125 -15.62 -4.25 11.51
CA HIS A 125 -15.01 -5.34 10.75
C HIS A 125 -13.48 -5.34 10.79
N LEU A 126 -12.84 -4.50 11.62
CA LEU A 126 -11.40 -4.58 11.87
C LEU A 126 -11.01 -5.97 12.38
N LYS A 127 -10.02 -6.55 11.71
CA LYS A 127 -9.50 -7.91 11.94
C LYS A 127 -7.99 -7.94 12.15
N TYR A 128 -7.26 -7.07 11.45
CA TYR A 128 -5.80 -7.09 11.43
C TYR A 128 -5.24 -5.74 11.88
N SER A 129 -4.07 -5.79 12.51
CA SER A 129 -3.31 -4.64 12.98
C SER A 129 -1.91 -4.73 12.39
N VAL A 130 -1.41 -3.64 11.82
CA VAL A 130 -0.14 -3.62 11.09
C VAL A 130 0.68 -2.40 11.51
N VAL A 131 1.96 -2.59 11.82
CA VAL A 131 2.93 -1.48 11.87
C VAL A 131 3.75 -1.52 10.60
N VAL A 132 3.81 -0.38 9.90
CA VAL A 132 4.66 -0.17 8.75
C VAL A 132 5.72 0.87 9.11
N THR A 133 6.99 0.57 8.83
CA THR A 133 8.09 1.50 9.09
C THR A 133 9.05 1.62 7.92
N THR A 134 9.71 2.77 7.82
CA THR A 134 10.81 3.02 6.89
C THR A 134 12.14 2.38 7.33
N SER A 135 12.29 2.10 8.64
CA SER A 135 13.48 1.46 9.23
C SER A 135 13.23 -0.04 9.43
N SER A 136 13.49 -0.54 10.64
CA SER A 136 13.44 -1.93 11.06
C SER A 136 12.77 -2.03 12.43
N PHE A 137 12.59 -3.24 12.95
CA PHE A 137 12.00 -3.48 14.26
C PHE A 137 13.02 -4.04 15.26
N THR A 138 12.93 -3.59 16.50
CA THR A 138 13.69 -4.17 17.62
C THR A 138 13.28 -5.63 17.89
N LYS A 139 14.15 -6.40 18.56
CA LYS A 139 13.83 -7.77 18.99
C LYS A 139 12.59 -7.84 19.89
N ALA A 140 12.45 -6.86 20.79
CA ALA A 140 11.30 -6.75 21.67
C ALA A 140 10.00 -6.51 20.89
N ALA A 141 10.01 -5.58 19.92
CA ALA A 141 8.87 -5.33 19.05
C ALA A 141 8.46 -6.60 18.29
N LYS A 142 9.42 -7.34 17.74
CA LYS A 142 9.14 -8.58 17.02
C LYS A 142 8.48 -9.64 17.91
N LYS A 143 9.02 -9.85 19.11
CA LYS A 143 8.46 -10.80 20.10
C LYS A 143 7.05 -10.39 20.55
N GLN A 144 6.83 -9.11 20.77
CA GLN A 144 5.52 -8.60 21.16
C GLN A 144 4.50 -8.72 20.02
N ALA A 145 4.92 -8.42 18.79
CA ALA A 145 4.06 -8.50 17.61
C ALA A 145 3.57 -9.93 17.37
N GLU A 146 4.45 -10.91 17.52
CA GLU A 146 4.12 -12.34 17.45
C GLU A 146 3.10 -12.74 18.52
N SER A 147 3.25 -12.28 19.77
CA SER A 147 2.37 -12.68 20.87
C SER A 147 0.94 -12.12 20.77
N ILE A 148 0.76 -10.96 20.13
CA ILE A 148 -0.55 -10.29 20.02
C ILE A 148 -1.11 -10.25 18.59
N GLY A 149 -0.41 -10.86 17.63
CA GLY A 149 -0.86 -10.98 16.24
C GLY A 149 -0.81 -9.67 15.44
N VAL A 150 0.18 -8.81 15.70
CA VAL A 150 0.44 -7.60 14.91
C VAL A 150 1.38 -7.95 13.75
N ILE A 151 0.99 -7.55 12.54
CA ILE A 151 1.83 -7.71 11.35
C ILE A 151 2.84 -6.57 11.31
N MET A 152 4.06 -6.87 10.87
CA MET A 152 5.12 -5.89 10.71
C MET A 152 5.56 -5.83 9.25
N LYS A 153 5.73 -4.61 8.74
CA LYS A 153 6.33 -4.34 7.43
C LYS A 153 7.41 -3.29 7.58
N ASP A 154 8.63 -3.62 7.21
CA ASP A 154 9.78 -2.74 7.38
C ASP A 154 10.23 -2.10 6.05
N GLY A 155 11.30 -1.31 6.10
CA GLY A 155 11.81 -0.60 4.93
C GLY A 155 12.30 -1.55 3.82
N THR A 156 12.66 -2.78 4.16
CA THR A 156 13.01 -3.82 3.18
C THR A 156 11.75 -4.33 2.48
N ASP A 157 10.70 -4.64 3.25
CA ASP A 157 9.40 -5.05 2.69
C ASP A 157 8.83 -3.98 1.73
N LEU A 158 8.96 -2.70 2.08
CA LEU A 158 8.49 -1.59 1.23
C LEU A 158 9.27 -1.50 -0.07
N ARG A 159 10.60 -1.60 -0.02
CA ARG A 159 11.44 -1.62 -1.22
C ARG A 159 11.14 -2.82 -2.10
N GLU A 160 10.88 -3.98 -1.50
CA GLU A 160 10.44 -5.17 -2.24
C GLU A 160 9.11 -4.87 -2.95
N GLY A 161 8.10 -4.38 -2.22
CA GLY A 161 6.80 -4.01 -2.77
C GLY A 161 6.89 -3.03 -3.95
N LEU A 162 7.77 -2.04 -3.84
CA LEU A 162 8.05 -1.04 -4.89
C LEU A 162 8.81 -1.62 -6.09
N SER A 163 9.51 -2.75 -5.94
CA SER A 163 10.22 -3.42 -7.03
C SER A 163 9.36 -4.45 -7.78
N VAL A 164 8.53 -5.22 -7.06
CA VAL A 164 7.65 -6.24 -7.64
C VAL A 164 6.32 -5.68 -8.17
N GLY A 165 5.96 -4.48 -7.71
CA GLY A 165 4.76 -3.75 -8.10
C GLY A 165 3.62 -3.80 -7.08
N PHE A 166 2.64 -2.92 -7.26
CA PHE A 166 1.51 -2.77 -6.35
C PHE A 166 0.60 -4.01 -6.36
N LYS A 167 0.56 -4.73 -5.23
CA LYS A 167 -0.25 -5.94 -5.04
C LYS A 167 -1.00 -5.84 -3.72
N LYS A 168 -2.29 -6.19 -3.75
CA LYS A 168 -3.15 -6.15 -2.56
C LYS A 168 -2.62 -7.01 -1.41
N GLY A 169 -2.13 -8.22 -1.73
CA GLY A 169 -1.52 -9.16 -0.78
C GLY A 169 -0.10 -8.79 -0.32
N TRP A 170 0.38 -7.57 -0.52
CA TRP A 170 1.66 -7.16 0.06
C TRP A 170 1.60 -7.06 1.59
N ILE A 171 0.43 -6.70 2.13
CA ILE A 171 0.24 -6.43 3.57
C ILE A 171 -0.26 -7.65 4.37
N LEU A 172 -0.80 -8.69 3.72
CA LEU A 172 -1.34 -9.91 4.34
C LEU A 172 -0.73 -11.15 3.69
#